data_AF-A0A7V4EAT5-F1
#
_entry.id   AF-A0A7V4EAT5-F1
#
_cell.length_a   1.000
_cell.length_b   1.000
_cell.length_c   1.000
_cell.angle_alpha   90.00
_cell.angle_beta   90.00
_cell.angle_gamma   90.00
#
_symmetry.space_group_name_H-M   'P 1'
#
loop_
_entity.id
_entity.type
_entity.pdbx_description
1 polymer ?
#
loop_
_entity_poly.entity_id
_entity_poly.type
_entity_poly.pdbx_seq_one_letter_code
_entity_poly.pdbx_strand_id
1 'polypeptide(L)'
;MKGIGIEEEKEHYGKLHVFVLSGLLLAFFTLPAYAKTGKDIFIENKCNKCHSIKSQGIEPTEESLKKKKKITDLSGAGIERKSDWIKKFLKKEVANEEGEKHKEKWKGSEEDLDIISKWLEEQKTKISDEEIKSWIEELQKKVK
;
A
#
# COMPACT_ATOMS: atom_id res chain seq x y z
N MET A 1 -32.08 58.54 23.04
CA MET A 1 -30.64 58.34 22.73
C MET A 1 -29.85 58.47 24.03
N LYS A 2 -28.96 57.50 24.27
CA LYS A 2 -27.89 57.44 25.28
C LYS A 2 -28.22 57.96 26.70
N GLY A 3 -28.56 57.02 27.59
CA GLY A 3 -28.30 57.12 29.02
C GLY A 3 -27.31 56.02 29.40
N ILE A 4 -26.10 56.42 29.73
CA ILE A 4 -25.05 55.57 30.32
C ILE A 4 -25.35 55.53 31.81
N GLY A 5 -25.67 54.36 32.35
CA GLY A 5 -25.84 54.12 33.78
C GLY A 5 -24.82 53.09 34.22
N ILE A 6 -23.78 53.55 34.90
CA ILE A 6 -22.84 52.77 35.70
C ILE A 6 -23.33 52.91 37.14
N GLU A 7 -23.59 51.79 37.81
CA GLU A 7 -23.70 51.52 39.26
C GLU A 7 -24.58 50.26 39.37
N GLU A 8 -24.30 49.23 40.15
CA GLU A 8 -23.48 49.09 41.34
C GLU A 8 -23.31 47.57 41.53
N GLU A 9 -22.11 47.11 41.87
CA GLU A 9 -21.88 45.72 42.28
C GLU A 9 -22.65 45.40 43.55
N LYS A 10 -23.55 44.42 43.50
CA LYS A 10 -24.03 43.72 44.68
C LYS A 10 -23.49 42.30 44.63
N GLU A 11 -22.32 42.12 45.24
CA GLU A 11 -21.84 40.80 45.64
C GLU A 11 -22.81 40.22 46.67
N HIS A 12 -23.65 39.27 46.23
CA HIS A 12 -24.37 38.40 47.14
C HIS A 12 -23.67 37.05 47.17
N TYR A 13 -22.85 36.86 48.19
CA TYR A 13 -22.31 35.56 48.61
C TYR A 13 -23.47 34.56 48.78
N GLY A 14 -23.49 33.54 47.93
CA GLY A 14 -24.43 32.43 48.02
C GLY A 14 -24.31 31.46 46.85
N LYS A 15 -23.76 30.27 47.13
CA LYS A 15 -23.50 29.14 46.22
C LYS A 15 -22.29 29.27 45.29
N LEU A 16 -21.21 28.64 45.76
CA LEU A 16 -20.12 28.09 44.99
C LEU A 16 -20.66 27.20 43.84
N HIS A 17 -20.93 27.79 42.68
CA HIS A 17 -20.91 27.08 41.40
C HIS A 17 -19.65 27.53 40.67
N VAL A 18 -18.54 26.85 40.97
CA VAL A 18 -17.35 26.88 40.12
C VAL A 18 -17.74 26.22 38.80
N PHE A 19 -18.23 27.01 37.85
CA PHE A 19 -18.22 26.59 36.46
C PHE A 19 -16.78 26.68 35.98
N VAL A 20 -15.98 25.65 36.30
CA VAL A 20 -14.77 25.35 35.53
C VAL A 20 -15.26 25.06 34.12
N LEU A 21 -15.29 26.08 33.26
CA LEU A 21 -15.32 25.88 31.82
C LEU A 21 -14.00 25.23 31.46
N SER A 22 -13.98 23.91 31.61
CA SER A 22 -12.98 23.02 31.06
C SER A 22 -12.98 23.23 29.56
N GLY A 23 -12.10 24.12 29.09
CA GLY A 23 -11.72 24.21 27.71
C GLY A 23 -11.02 22.91 27.35
N LEU A 24 -11.78 21.92 26.90
CA LEU A 24 -11.25 20.71 26.30
C LEU A 24 -10.63 21.10 24.95
N LEU A 25 -9.38 21.52 24.99
CA LEU A 25 -8.53 21.73 23.83
C LEU A 25 -8.30 20.36 23.18
N LEU A 26 -9.16 19.97 22.23
CA LEU A 26 -8.93 18.84 21.35
C LEU A 26 -7.74 19.19 20.44
N ALA A 27 -6.53 18.90 20.90
CA ALA A 27 -5.36 18.86 20.05
C ALA A 27 -5.57 17.73 19.03
N PHE A 28 -5.97 18.08 17.81
CA PHE A 28 -5.93 17.19 16.66
C PHE A 28 -4.46 16.88 16.35
N PHE A 29 -3.92 15.85 17.00
CA PHE A 29 -2.66 15.24 16.60
C PHE A 29 -2.89 14.54 15.25
N THR A 30 -2.58 15.23 14.15
CA THR A 30 -2.45 14.59 12.85
C THR A 30 -1.20 13.73 12.88
N LEU A 31 -1.35 12.43 13.16
CA LEU A 31 -0.28 11.48 12.90
C LEU A 31 0.06 11.54 11.40
N PRO A 32 1.34 11.59 11.02
CA PRO A 32 1.72 11.50 9.62
C PRO A 32 1.20 10.16 9.09
N ALA A 33 0.34 10.20 8.08
CA ALA A 33 -0.02 8.99 7.35
C ALA A 33 1.27 8.43 6.74
N TYR A 34 1.70 7.26 7.19
CA TYR A 34 2.80 6.55 6.57
C TYR A 34 2.37 6.24 5.13
N ALA A 35 3.02 6.86 4.15
CA ALA A 35 2.76 6.57 2.75
C ALA A 35 3.12 5.11 2.47
N LYS A 36 2.19 4.35 1.90
CA LYS A 36 2.43 2.95 1.55
C LYS A 36 3.54 2.85 0.51
N THR A 37 4.46 1.93 0.71
CA THR A 37 5.47 1.63 -0.31
C THR A 37 4.89 0.69 -1.37
N GLY A 38 5.52 0.64 -2.56
CA GLY A 38 5.14 -0.34 -3.58
C GLY A 38 5.25 -1.79 -3.08
N LYS A 39 6.23 -2.09 -2.23
CA LYS A 39 6.37 -3.40 -1.59
C LYS A 39 5.18 -3.72 -0.69
N ASP A 40 4.71 -2.76 0.12
CA ASP A 40 3.54 -2.95 0.98
C ASP A 40 2.30 -3.24 0.13
N ILE A 41 2.07 -2.43 -0.91
CA ILE A 41 0.94 -2.59 -1.83
C ILE A 41 0.98 -3.96 -2.53
N PHE A 42 2.15 -4.43 -2.94
CA PHE A 42 2.33 -5.73 -3.58
C PHE A 42 1.89 -6.89 -2.69
N ILE A 43 2.23 -6.82 -1.40
CA ILE A 43 1.89 -7.86 -0.41
C ILE A 43 0.42 -7.74 0.02
N GLU A 44 -0.05 -6.53 0.32
CA GLU A 44 -1.45 -6.26 0.71
C GLU A 44 -2.44 -6.69 -0.37
N ASN A 45 -2.10 -6.45 -1.65
CA ASN A 45 -2.92 -6.86 -2.81
C ASN A 45 -2.65 -8.31 -3.26
N LYS A 46 -1.85 -9.07 -2.50
CA LYS A 46 -1.60 -10.51 -2.71
C LYS A 46 -1.00 -10.83 -4.08
N CYS A 47 -0.22 -9.90 -4.67
CA CYS A 47 0.48 -10.13 -5.92
C CYS A 47 1.47 -11.30 -5.80
N ASN A 48 2.01 -11.52 -4.60
CA ASN A 48 2.90 -12.64 -4.28
C ASN A 48 2.20 -14.03 -4.28
N LYS A 49 0.92 -14.13 -4.62
CA LYS A 49 0.28 -15.43 -4.89
C LYS A 49 0.73 -16.05 -6.21
N CYS A 50 1.04 -15.23 -7.21
CA CYS A 50 1.44 -15.68 -8.55
C CYS A 50 2.82 -15.15 -8.95
N HIS A 51 3.35 -14.18 -8.20
CA HIS A 51 4.62 -13.55 -8.49
C HIS A 51 5.60 -13.68 -7.34
N SER A 52 6.88 -13.58 -7.67
CA SER A 52 7.96 -13.36 -6.72
C SER A 52 8.75 -12.12 -7.14
N ILE A 53 9.54 -11.57 -6.23
CA ILE A 53 10.56 -10.57 -6.56
C ILE A 53 11.80 -10.93 -5.75
N LYS A 54 12.60 -11.86 -6.27
CA LYS A 54 13.81 -12.36 -5.60
C LYS A 54 14.75 -11.23 -5.18
N SER A 55 14.96 -10.25 -6.06
CA SER A 55 15.81 -9.07 -5.79
C SER A 55 15.34 -8.22 -4.59
N GLN A 56 14.06 -8.33 -4.20
CA GLN A 56 13.47 -7.64 -3.05
C GLN A 56 13.20 -8.57 -1.86
N GLY A 57 13.64 -9.83 -1.95
CA GLY A 57 13.38 -10.87 -0.96
C GLY A 57 11.90 -11.23 -0.83
N ILE A 58 11.10 -11.05 -1.89
CA ILE A 58 9.66 -11.34 -1.86
C ILE A 58 9.42 -12.74 -2.39
N GLU A 59 9.13 -13.64 -1.47
CA GLU A 59 8.77 -15.03 -1.77
C GLU A 59 7.28 -15.17 -2.14
N PRO A 60 6.91 -16.18 -2.95
CA PRO A 60 5.52 -16.54 -3.14
C PRO A 60 4.89 -17.00 -1.82
N THR A 61 3.57 -16.91 -1.72
CA THR A 61 2.88 -17.43 -0.52
C THR A 61 3.13 -18.94 -0.34
N GLU A 62 3.19 -19.38 0.90
CA GLU A 62 3.32 -20.80 1.25
C GLU A 62 2.24 -21.67 0.56
N GLU A 63 1.00 -21.18 0.51
CA GLU A 63 -0.10 -21.85 -0.20
C GLU A 63 0.22 -22.06 -1.68
N SER A 64 0.80 -21.05 -2.34
CA SER A 64 1.18 -21.13 -3.75
C SER A 64 2.35 -22.06 -3.98
N LEU A 65 3.32 -22.11 -3.07
CA LEU A 65 4.45 -23.04 -3.10
C LEU A 65 3.98 -24.50 -2.89
N LYS A 66 3.16 -24.78 -1.87
CA LYS A 66 2.59 -26.11 -1.62
C LYS A 66 1.78 -26.63 -2.81
N LYS A 67 1.00 -25.75 -3.44
CA LYS A 67 0.22 -26.07 -4.64
C LYS A 67 1.03 -26.05 -5.94
N LYS A 68 2.34 -25.76 -5.86
CA LYS A 68 3.25 -25.64 -7.02
C LYS A 68 2.66 -24.80 -8.16
N LYS A 69 2.03 -23.66 -7.82
CA LYS A 69 1.46 -22.76 -8.84
C LYS A 69 2.56 -22.24 -9.76
N LYS A 70 2.21 -21.88 -11.01
CA LYS A 70 3.13 -21.15 -11.90
C LYS A 70 3.45 -19.80 -11.26
N ILE A 71 4.70 -19.62 -10.83
CA ILE A 71 5.23 -18.38 -10.27
C ILE A 71 6.04 -17.67 -11.35
N THR A 72 5.80 -16.38 -11.55
CA THR A 72 6.61 -15.52 -12.43
C THR A 72 7.36 -14.50 -11.59
N ASP A 73 8.68 -14.48 -11.66
CA ASP A 73 9.48 -13.49 -10.96
C ASP A 73 9.47 -12.13 -11.68
N LEU A 74 9.38 -11.04 -10.91
CA LEU A 74 9.29 -9.67 -11.43
C LEU A 74 10.52 -8.82 -11.08
N SER A 75 11.65 -9.42 -10.67
CA SER A 75 12.89 -8.69 -10.35
C SER A 75 13.42 -7.85 -11.51
N GLY A 76 13.09 -8.23 -12.76
CA GLY A 76 13.47 -7.54 -13.98
C GLY A 76 12.30 -6.89 -14.74
N ALA A 77 11.11 -6.76 -14.14
CA ALA A 77 9.92 -6.26 -14.85
C ALA A 77 10.13 -4.89 -15.52
N GLY A 78 10.90 -4.01 -14.87
CA GLY A 78 11.25 -2.68 -15.32
C GLY A 78 12.30 -2.60 -16.43
N ILE A 79 12.88 -3.73 -16.84
CA ILE A 79 13.80 -3.80 -18.00
C ILE A 79 13.01 -3.55 -19.28
N GLU A 80 11.82 -4.15 -19.39
CA GLU A 80 10.99 -4.10 -20.59
C GLU A 80 9.76 -3.21 -20.41
N ARG A 81 9.27 -3.04 -19.17
CA ARG A 81 7.98 -2.41 -18.90
C ARG A 81 8.11 -1.09 -18.18
N LYS A 82 7.33 -0.13 -18.67
CA LYS A 82 7.12 1.18 -18.05
C LYS A 82 5.87 1.20 -17.20
N SER A 83 5.83 2.08 -16.20
CA SER A 83 4.72 2.22 -15.27
C SER A 83 3.38 2.34 -15.99
N ASP A 84 3.29 3.16 -17.05
CA ASP A 84 2.05 3.32 -17.82
C ASP A 84 1.58 2.04 -18.51
N TRP A 85 2.50 1.21 -19.01
CA TRP A 85 2.14 -0.09 -19.56
C TRP A 85 1.67 -1.04 -18.45
N ILE A 86 2.38 -1.06 -17.31
CA ILE A 86 2.04 -1.90 -16.14
C ILE A 86 0.62 -1.57 -15.64
N LYS A 87 0.27 -0.28 -15.52
CA LYS A 87 -1.07 0.19 -15.14
C LYS A 87 -2.14 -0.39 -16.07
N LYS A 88 -1.95 -0.22 -17.38
CA LYS A 88 -2.89 -0.71 -18.41
C LYS A 88 -2.99 -2.23 -18.38
N PHE A 89 -1.88 -2.93 -18.14
CA PHE A 89 -1.86 -4.39 -18.08
C PHE A 89 -2.62 -4.92 -16.86
N LEU A 90 -2.42 -4.33 -15.68
CA LEU A 90 -3.16 -4.65 -14.46
C LEU A 90 -4.66 -4.32 -14.59
N LYS A 91 -5.01 -3.29 -15.37
CA LYS A 91 -6.40 -2.95 -15.73
C LYS A 91 -7.01 -3.83 -16.82
N LYS A 92 -6.23 -4.76 -17.41
CA LYS A 92 -6.61 -5.60 -18.56
C LYS A 92 -6.95 -4.80 -19.83
N GLU A 93 -6.36 -3.63 -20.00
CA GLU A 93 -6.53 -2.75 -21.17
C GLU A 93 -5.57 -3.11 -22.31
N VAL A 94 -4.41 -3.70 -21.98
CA VAL A 94 -3.43 -4.21 -22.95
C VAL A 94 -3.14 -5.69 -22.71
N ALA A 95 -2.57 -6.35 -23.72
CA ALA A 95 -2.03 -7.70 -23.63
C ALA A 95 -0.49 -7.67 -23.71
N ASN A 96 0.15 -8.76 -23.30
CA ASN A 96 1.57 -9.00 -23.56
C ASN A 96 1.81 -9.41 -25.02
N GLU A 97 3.05 -9.72 -25.38
CA GLU A 97 3.48 -10.13 -26.73
C GLU A 97 2.83 -11.45 -27.16
N GLU A 98 2.41 -12.27 -26.20
CA GLU A 98 1.71 -13.54 -26.41
C GLU A 98 0.19 -13.35 -26.58
N GLY A 99 -0.32 -12.12 -26.52
CA GLY A 99 -1.74 -11.81 -26.59
C GLY A 99 -2.52 -12.09 -25.29
N GLU A 100 -1.81 -12.41 -24.20
CA GLU A 100 -2.41 -12.68 -22.90
C GLU A 100 -2.57 -11.38 -22.08
N LYS A 101 -3.71 -11.25 -21.41
CA LYS A 101 -3.93 -10.20 -20.40
C LYS A 101 -3.53 -10.72 -19.02
N HIS A 102 -3.19 -9.81 -18.09
CA HIS A 102 -2.96 -10.17 -16.70
C HIS A 102 -4.13 -10.99 -16.15
N LYS A 103 -3.88 -12.05 -15.36
CA LYS A 103 -4.94 -12.98 -14.94
C LYS A 103 -6.02 -12.30 -14.09
N GLU A 104 -5.60 -11.45 -13.16
CA GLU A 104 -6.49 -10.69 -12.28
C GLU A 104 -6.68 -9.26 -12.78
N LYS A 105 -7.89 -8.72 -12.68
CA LYS A 105 -8.08 -7.27 -12.87
C LYS A 105 -7.69 -6.56 -11.57
N TRP A 106 -7.04 -5.41 -11.67
CA TRP A 106 -6.75 -4.55 -10.51
C TRP A 106 -8.03 -4.23 -9.71
N LYS A 107 -7.93 -4.32 -8.37
CA LYS A 107 -9.03 -4.10 -7.42
C LYS A 107 -8.69 -3.07 -6.32
N GLY A 108 -7.46 -2.55 -6.30
CA GLY A 108 -7.04 -1.53 -5.35
C GLY A 108 -7.43 -0.12 -5.80
N SER A 109 -6.96 0.90 -5.07
CA SER A 109 -7.18 2.30 -5.44
C SER A 109 -6.36 2.69 -6.67
N GLU A 110 -6.72 3.80 -7.33
CA GLU A 110 -5.91 4.37 -8.42
C GLU A 110 -4.57 4.93 -7.92
N GLU A 111 -4.53 5.41 -6.69
CA GLU A 111 -3.28 5.86 -6.03
C GLU A 111 -2.33 4.68 -5.81
N ASP A 112 -2.82 3.59 -5.24
CA ASP A 112 -2.03 2.37 -5.05
C ASP A 112 -1.54 1.81 -6.41
N LEU A 113 -2.37 1.91 -7.45
CA LEU A 113 -2.01 1.49 -8.80
C LEU A 113 -0.83 2.29 -9.36
N ASP A 114 -0.81 3.61 -9.12
CA ASP A 114 0.30 4.46 -9.54
C ASP A 114 1.59 4.11 -8.81
N ILE A 115 1.51 3.96 -7.48
CA ILE A 115 2.66 3.62 -6.64
C ILE A 115 3.23 2.25 -7.05
N ILE A 116 2.40 1.21 -7.16
CA ILE A 116 2.88 -0.13 -7.50
C ILE A 116 3.47 -0.19 -8.91
N SER A 117 2.88 0.51 -9.87
CA SER A 117 3.35 0.47 -11.25
C SER A 117 4.69 1.18 -11.42
N LYS A 118 4.89 2.30 -10.70
CA LYS A 118 6.19 3.00 -10.65
C LYS A 118 7.24 2.12 -9.97
N TRP A 119 6.90 1.54 -8.83
CA TRP A 119 7.81 0.65 -8.11
C TRP A 119 8.20 -0.61 -8.92
N LEU A 120 7.27 -1.19 -9.69
CA LEU A 120 7.56 -2.30 -10.59
C LEU A 120 8.47 -1.91 -11.77
N GLU A 121 8.34 -0.67 -12.29
CA GLU A 121 9.28 -0.14 -13.29
C GLU A 121 10.72 0.01 -12.73
N GLU A 122 10.88 0.17 -11.43
CA GLU A 122 12.21 0.26 -10.79
C GLU A 122 12.89 -1.12 -10.65
N GLN A 123 12.15 -2.22 -10.82
CA GLN A 123 12.70 -3.57 -10.73
C GLN A 123 13.49 -3.93 -11.99
N LYS A 124 14.79 -3.68 -11.96
CA LYS A 124 15.71 -3.84 -13.11
C LYS A 124 16.82 -4.86 -12.88
N THR A 125 16.63 -5.76 -11.93
CA THR A 125 17.60 -6.80 -11.62
C THR A 125 17.38 -8.00 -12.53
N LYS A 126 18.36 -8.26 -13.40
CA LYS A 126 18.35 -9.46 -14.24
C LYS A 126 18.80 -10.67 -13.41
N ILE A 127 17.95 -11.69 -13.36
CA ILE A 127 18.20 -12.97 -12.70
C ILE A 127 17.89 -14.06 -13.74
N SER A 128 18.71 -15.10 -13.84
CA SER A 128 18.47 -16.14 -14.85
C SER A 128 17.27 -17.01 -14.49
N ASP A 129 16.61 -17.59 -15.50
CA ASP A 129 15.46 -18.47 -15.29
C ASP A 129 15.86 -19.72 -14.50
N GLU A 130 17.08 -20.24 -14.70
CA GLU A 130 17.61 -21.37 -13.93
C GLU A 130 17.76 -21.01 -12.45
N GLU A 131 18.26 -19.81 -12.16
CA GLU A 131 18.43 -19.33 -10.79
C GLU A 131 17.07 -19.11 -10.10
N ILE A 132 16.10 -18.53 -10.80
CA ILE A 132 14.72 -18.38 -10.28
C ILE A 132 14.10 -19.76 -10.05
N LYS A 133 14.23 -20.69 -11.01
CA LYS A 133 13.70 -22.04 -10.89
C LYS A 133 14.28 -22.78 -9.69
N SER A 134 15.61 -22.78 -9.53
CA SER A 134 16.29 -23.42 -8.40
C SER A 134 15.80 -22.82 -7.07
N TRP A 135 15.71 -21.50 -6.98
CA TRP A 135 15.24 -20.81 -5.79
C TRP A 135 13.79 -21.19 -5.44
N ILE A 136 12.87 -21.19 -6.42
CA ILE A 136 11.48 -21.61 -6.20
C ILE A 136 11.39 -23.08 -5.76
N GLU A 137 12.18 -23.97 -6.36
CA GLU A 137 12.23 -25.39 -5.96
C GLU A 137 12.74 -25.58 -4.51
N GLU A 138 13.71 -24.78 -4.08
CA GLU A 138 14.17 -24.76 -2.69
C GLU A 138 13.08 -24.28 -1.74
N LEU A 139 12.38 -23.19 -2.07
CA LEU A 139 11.25 -22.72 -1.26
C LEU A 139 10.13 -23.77 -1.18
N GLN A 140 9.82 -24.43 -2.30
CA GLN A 140 8.87 -25.54 -2.31
C GLN A 140 9.29 -26.71 -1.44
N LYS A 141 10.58 -27.02 -1.32
CA LYS A 141 11.08 -28.07 -0.42
C LYS A 141 10.92 -27.68 1.06
N LYS A 142 11.08 -26.39 1.39
CA LYS A 142 10.95 -25.89 2.77
C LYS A 142 9.52 -25.92 3.31
N VAL A 143 8.52 -25.84 2.43
CA VAL A 143 7.09 -25.82 2.81
C VAL A 143 6.41 -27.20 2.70
N LYS A 144 7.16 -28.25 2.35
CA LYS A 144 6.64 -29.62 2.25
C LYS A 144 6.41 -30.24 3.63
#